data_AF-A0A2V9WZX6-F1
#
_entry.id   AF-A0A2V9WZX6-F1
#
_cell.length_a   1.000
_cell.length_b   1.000
_cell.length_c   1.000
_cell.angle_alpha   90.00
_cell.angle_beta   90.00
_cell.angle_gamma   90.00
#
_symmetry.space_group_name_H-M   'P 1'
#
loop_
_entity.id
_entity.type
_entity.pdbx_description
1 polymer ?
#
loop_
_entity_poly.entity_id
_entity_poly.type
_entity_poly.pdbx_seq_one_letter_code
_entity_poly.pdbx_strand_id
1 'polypeptide(L)'
;MERRERVERTPGGKKLPPPETTNAENFYYQKQMQSKTPMVVQLRDGEEIRGYIEWYDKSCIKVNRNGQPNLMIYKPAIKYMYKESENG
;
A
#
# COMPACT_ATOMS: atom_id res chain seq x y z
N MET A 1 -25.25 -37.59 36.60
CA MET A 1 -25.89 -36.66 35.66
C MET A 1 -25.54 -35.26 36.14
N GLU A 2 -24.39 -34.71 35.74
CA GLU A 2 -24.03 -33.33 36.06
C GLU A 2 -23.68 -32.61 34.77
N ARG A 3 -24.50 -31.59 34.47
CA ARG A 3 -24.48 -30.80 33.25
C ARG A 3 -23.22 -29.95 33.23
N ARG A 4 -22.44 -30.10 32.16
CA ARG A 4 -21.40 -29.13 31.78
C ARG A 4 -22.05 -27.76 31.62
N GLU A 5 -21.74 -26.80 32.48
CA GLU A 5 -22.10 -25.40 32.27
C GLU A 5 -21.32 -24.88 31.06
N ARG A 6 -22.06 -24.71 29.96
CA ARG A 6 -21.59 -24.03 28.77
C ARG A 6 -21.56 -22.54 29.10
N VAL A 7 -20.38 -21.99 29.34
CA VAL A 7 -20.18 -20.53 29.44
C VAL A 7 -20.73 -19.90 28.15
N GLU A 8 -21.86 -19.20 28.27
CA GLU A 8 -22.51 -18.51 27.17
C GLU A 8 -21.58 -17.41 26.65
N ARG A 9 -21.14 -17.56 25.39
CA ARG A 9 -20.47 -16.49 24.66
C ARG A 9 -21.46 -15.36 24.47
N THR A 10 -21.24 -14.24 25.14
CA THR A 10 -22.02 -13.01 25.00
C THR A 10 -21.92 -12.53 23.53
N PRO A 11 -23.02 -12.47 22.77
CA PRO A 11 -22.99 -11.96 21.42
C PRO A 11 -23.13 -10.43 21.47
N GLY A 12 -22.16 -9.70 20.95
CA GLY A 12 -22.34 -8.27 20.63
C GLY A 12 -21.44 -7.29 21.36
N GLY A 13 -20.13 -7.52 21.36
CA GLY A 13 -19.19 -6.39 21.41
C GLY A 13 -19.35 -5.60 20.12
N LYS A 14 -19.94 -4.39 20.18
CA LYS A 14 -19.99 -3.47 19.04
C LYS A 14 -18.54 -3.25 18.57
N LYS A 15 -18.16 -3.85 17.44
CA LYS A 15 -16.87 -3.57 16.81
C LYS A 15 -16.87 -2.08 16.50
N LEU A 16 -16.00 -1.32 17.17
CA LEU A 16 -15.78 0.07 16.83
C LEU A 16 -15.46 0.14 15.32
N PRO A 17 -16.00 1.14 14.59
CA PRO A 17 -15.64 1.33 13.20
C PRO A 17 -14.11 1.39 13.07
N PRO A 18 -13.52 0.81 12.01
CA PRO A 18 -12.09 0.90 11.78
C PRO A 18 -11.62 2.35 11.91
N PRO A 19 -10.48 2.62 12.56
CA PRO A 19 -9.94 3.97 12.62
C PRO A 19 -9.84 4.54 11.21
N GLU A 20 -10.18 5.82 11.03
CA GLU A 20 -10.03 6.50 9.74
C GLU A 20 -8.57 6.44 9.24
N THR A 21 -7.61 6.39 10.18
CA THR A 21 -6.18 6.21 9.89
C THR A 21 -5.74 4.79 10.19
N THR A 22 -5.63 3.96 9.15
CA THR A 22 -5.20 2.55 9.27
C THR A 22 -3.69 2.34 9.11
N ASN A 23 -2.93 3.39 8.76
CA ASN A 23 -1.51 3.35 8.41
C ASN A 23 -1.14 2.40 7.23
N ALA A 24 -2.12 1.80 6.56
CA ALA A 24 -1.88 0.82 5.50
C ALA A 24 -1.00 1.36 4.36
N GLU A 25 -1.18 2.63 3.99
CA GLU A 25 -0.35 3.32 3.00
C GLU A 25 1.12 3.41 3.44
N ASN A 26 1.38 3.79 4.69
CA ASN A 26 2.73 3.86 5.24
C ASN A 26 3.40 2.49 5.23
N PHE A 27 2.69 1.45 5.68
CA PHE A 27 3.21 0.08 5.66
C PHE A 27 3.52 -0.39 4.25
N TYR A 28 2.67 -0.06 3.28
CA TYR A 28 2.88 -0.41 1.89
C TYR A 28 4.16 0.23 1.36
N TYR A 29 4.31 1.57 1.43
CA TYR A 29 5.50 2.24 0.91
C TYR A 29 6.78 1.78 1.60
N GLN A 30 6.77 1.67 2.93
CA GLN A 30 7.95 1.19 3.67
C GLN A 30 8.39 -0.20 3.22
N LYS A 31 7.44 -1.13 3.03
CA LYS A 31 7.74 -2.48 2.55
C LYS A 31 8.33 -2.47 1.14
N GLN A 32 7.76 -1.68 0.22
CA GLN A 32 8.23 -1.61 -1.16
C GLN A 32 9.61 -0.94 -1.28
N MET A 33 9.87 0.10 -0.48
CA MET A 33 11.16 0.79 -0.41
C MET A 33 12.27 -0.10 0.16
N GLN A 34 12.03 -0.77 1.29
CA GLN A 34 13.03 -1.63 1.94
C GLN A 34 13.47 -2.80 1.05
N SER A 35 12.51 -3.40 0.35
CA SER A 35 12.76 -4.50 -0.60
C SER A 35 13.26 -4.03 -1.96
N LYS A 36 13.32 -2.70 -2.21
CA LYS A 36 13.51 -2.10 -3.54
C LYS A 36 12.65 -2.81 -4.60
N THR A 37 11.38 -3.07 -4.25
CA THR A 37 10.49 -3.82 -5.14
C THR A 37 10.35 -3.06 -6.46
N PRO A 38 10.55 -3.73 -7.61
CA PRO A 38 10.22 -3.15 -8.90
C PRO A 38 8.72 -2.86 -9.00
N MET A 39 8.39 -1.61 -9.27
CA MET A 39 7.03 -1.07 -9.34
C MET A 39 6.78 -0.48 -10.72
N VAL A 40 5.53 -0.55 -11.15
CA VAL A 40 5.02 0.21 -12.29
C VAL A 40 3.99 1.21 -11.77
N VAL A 41 4.16 2.48 -12.14
CA VAL A 41 3.26 3.59 -11.81
C VAL A 41 2.56 4.02 -13.08
N GLN A 42 1.25 3.77 -13.14
CA GLN A 42 0.41 4.25 -14.24
C GLN A 42 -0.07 5.65 -13.91
N LEU A 43 0.25 6.62 -14.77
CA LEU A 43 -0.25 7.99 -14.67
C LEU A 43 -1.64 8.13 -15.31
N ARG A 44 -2.36 9.20 -14.97
CA ARG A 44 -3.71 9.47 -15.46
C ARG A 44 -3.79 9.75 -16.95
N ASP A 45 -2.71 10.23 -17.55
CA ASP A 45 -2.57 10.47 -18.99
C ASP A 45 -2.22 9.21 -19.80
N GLY A 46 -1.96 8.08 -19.12
CA GLY A 46 -1.60 6.81 -19.74
C GLY A 46 -0.11 6.53 -19.80
N GLU A 47 0.76 7.41 -19.31
CA GLU A 47 2.20 7.12 -19.20
C GLU A 47 2.46 6.04 -18.13
N GLU A 48 3.41 5.15 -18.41
CA GLU A 48 3.90 4.14 -17.47
C GLU A 48 5.32 4.48 -17.02
N ILE A 49 5.52 4.62 -15.71
CA ILE A 49 6.84 4.79 -15.11
C ILE A 49 7.25 3.50 -14.41
N ARG A 50 8.38 2.92 -14.83
CA ARG A 50 8.99 1.72 -14.22
C ARG A 50 10.19 2.09 -13.36
N GLY A 51 10.28 1.51 -12.17
CA GLY A 51 11.38 1.75 -11.23
C GLY A 51 11.07 1.24 -9.84
N TYR A 52 11.82 1.68 -8.83
CA TYR A 52 11.47 1.43 -7.43
C TYR A 52 11.26 2.73 -6.69
N ILE A 53 10.41 2.69 -5.68
CA ILE A 53 10.13 3.85 -4.82
C ILE A 53 11.34 4.00 -3.89
N GLU A 54 12.00 5.15 -3.93
CA GLU A 54 13.14 5.46 -3.06
C GLU A 54 12.74 6.38 -1.88
N TRP A 55 11.61 7.09 -2.01
CA TRP A 55 11.08 7.99 -0.99
C TRP A 55 9.59 8.29 -1.24
N TYR A 56 8.85 8.63 -0.19
CA TYR A 56 7.46 9.09 -0.27
C TYR A 56 7.18 10.16 0.77
N ASP A 57 6.18 11.01 0.49
CA ASP A 57 5.53 11.85 1.50
C ASP A 57 4.00 11.75 1.40
N LYS A 58 3.31 12.76 1.94
CA LYS A 58 1.87 12.91 1.84
C LYS A 58 1.39 13.13 0.41
N SER A 59 2.13 13.85 -0.43
CA SER A 59 1.68 14.43 -1.69
C SER A 59 2.29 13.81 -2.95
N CYS A 60 3.41 13.11 -2.83
CA CYS A 60 4.23 12.63 -3.93
C CYS A 60 5.09 11.42 -3.54
N ILE A 61 5.67 10.79 -4.55
CA ILE A 61 6.65 9.71 -4.42
C ILE A 61 7.86 10.04 -5.29
N LYS A 62 9.04 9.62 -4.86
CA LYS A 62 10.27 9.67 -5.66
C LYS A 62 10.57 8.27 -6.18
N VAL A 63 10.68 8.13 -7.49
CA VAL A 63 10.95 6.87 -8.18
C VAL A 63 12.34 6.93 -8.80
N ASN A 64 13.19 5.98 -8.42
CA ASN A 64 14.45 5.75 -9.08
C ASN A 64 14.22 4.83 -10.29
N ARG A 65 14.68 5.26 -11.46
CA ARG A 65 14.52 4.56 -12.74
C ARG A 65 15.88 4.01 -13.16
N ASN A 66 15.93 2.76 -13.59
CA ASN A 66 17.20 2.09 -13.88
C ASN A 66 17.93 2.78 -15.05
N GLY A 67 19.07 3.40 -14.79
CA GLY A 67 19.86 4.13 -15.80
C GLY A 67 19.22 5.43 -16.31
N GLN A 68 18.18 5.93 -15.64
CA GLN A 68 17.46 7.15 -16.02
C GLN A 68 17.36 8.12 -14.81
N PRO A 69 17.18 9.43 -15.04
CA PRO A 69 17.00 10.38 -13.95
C PRO A 69 15.80 10.01 -13.05
N ASN A 70 15.92 10.27 -11.75
CA ASN A 70 14.84 10.05 -10.79
C ASN A 70 13.67 10.99 -11.09
N LEU A 71 12.45 10.52 -10.86
CA LEU A 71 11.24 11.32 -11.00
C LEU A 71 10.58 11.53 -9.66
N MET A 72 10.09 12.75 -9.45
CA MET A 72 9.18 13.09 -8.35
C MET A 72 7.77 13.18 -8.91
N ILE A 73 6.91 12.26 -8.51
CA ILE A 73 5.57 12.08 -9.07
C ILE A 73 4.55 12.48 -8.00
N TYR A 74 3.74 13.49 -8.27
CA TYR A 74 2.64 13.87 -7.39
C TYR A 74 1.53 12.80 -7.42
N LYS A 75 1.05 12.39 -6.25
CA LYS A 75 0.00 11.35 -6.10
C LYS A 75 -1.28 11.67 -6.88
N PRO A 76 -1.74 12.93 -7.01
CA PRO A 76 -2.87 13.26 -7.89
C PRO A 76 -2.66 12.92 -9.37
N ALA A 77 -1.43 12.78 -9.86
CA ALA A 77 -1.15 12.35 -11.24
C ALA A 77 -1.19 10.81 -11.40
N ILE A 78 -1.12 10.06 -10.30
CA ILE A 78 -1.11 8.60 -10.30
C ILE A 78 -2.54 8.08 -10.46
N LYS A 79 -2.72 7.15 -11.39
CA LYS A 79 -3.97 6.39 -11.57
C LYS A 79 -3.96 5.15 -10.67
N TYR A 80 -2.93 4.33 -10.78
CA TYR A 80 -2.66 3.18 -9.92
C TYR A 80 -1.19 2.78 -9.99
N MET A 81 -0.77 1.88 -9.11
CA MET A 81 0.59 1.33 -9.06
C MET A 81 0.53 -0.15 -8.68
N TYR A 82 1.42 -0.95 -9.26
CA TYR A 82 1.47 -2.41 -9.06
C TYR A 82 2.92 -2.90 -9.08
N LYS A 83 3.16 -4.09 -8.51
CA LYS A 83 4.50 -4.71 -8.55
C LYS A 83 4.74 -5.24 -9.95
N GLU A 84 5.92 -5.00 -10.50
CA GLU A 84 6.26 -5.45 -11.87
C GLU A 84 6.13 -6.98 -12.03
N SER A 85 6.37 -7.75 -10.97
CA SER A 85 6.30 -9.22 -10.97
C SER A 85 4.87 -9.80 -10.91
N GLU A 86 3.83 -8.99 -10.70
CA GLU A 86 2.44 -9.47 -10.65
C GLU A 86 1.80 -9.63 -12.06
N ASN A 87 2.61 -9.49 -13.12
CA ASN A 87 2.23 -9.65 -14.53
C ASN A 87 2.93 -10.82 -15.26
N GLY A 88 3.38 -11.85 -14.52
CA GLY A 88 3.93 -13.10 -15.08
C GLY A 88 2.90 -14.20 -15.17
#